data_AF-A0A1Y1WVI4-F1
#
_entry.id   AF-A0A1Y1WVI4-F1
#
_cell.length_a   1.000
_cell.length_b   1.000
_cell.length_c   1.000
_cell.angle_alpha   90.00
_cell.angle_beta   90.00
_cell.angle_gamma   90.00
#
_symmetry.space_group_name_H-M   'P 1'
#
loop_
_entity.id
_entity.type
_entity.pdbx_description
1 polymer ?
#
loop_
_entity_poly.entity_id
_entity_poly.type
_entity_poly.pdbx_seq_one_letter_code
_entity_poly.pdbx_strand_id
1 'polypeptide(L)'
;MYGIVIFMILFHIMICTLWTILHKIESEPDLTGKKKIYQRCKYPKTRTYSIIFNFAVLFLGCYFSYQIRYVKRNFQENLVLTVYVYVVTMIITEIINLQDKISITVKDSLSAAATILNTSVILIYLYFIKFYAIYNNTADTNIPIDLLSLPGKGEPFGSKTNLINRSNDSNINRFLSNNNINRSNDSNINRFLSNNNINRSIDSNISRFLSNNNIID
;
A
#
# COMPACT_ATOMS: atom_id res chain seq x y z
N MET A 1 21.09 -7.32 4.24
CA MET A 1 20.13 -6.60 5.10
C MET A 1 20.67 -6.41 6.51
N TYR A 2 20.88 -7.49 7.29
CA TYR A 2 21.33 -7.39 8.69
C TYR A 2 22.65 -6.63 8.89
N GLY A 3 23.62 -6.80 8.00
CA GLY A 3 24.89 -6.06 8.07
C GLY A 3 24.72 -4.54 8.02
N ILE A 4 23.77 -4.03 7.21
CA ILE A 4 23.48 -2.59 7.12
C ILE A 4 22.87 -2.10 8.43
N VAL A 5 21.94 -2.85 9.00
CA VAL A 5 21.29 -2.51 10.28
C VAL A 5 22.31 -2.50 11.42
N ILE A 6 23.17 -3.52 11.50
CA ILE A 6 24.24 -3.60 12.49
C ILE A 6 25.23 -2.43 12.33
N PHE A 7 25.62 -2.11 11.10
CA PHE A 7 26.49 -0.98 10.82
C PHE A 7 25.90 0.35 11.32
N MET A 8 24.61 0.59 11.08
CA MET A 8 23.94 1.80 11.57
C MET A 8 23.93 1.87 13.11
N ILE A 9 23.66 0.75 13.78
CA ILE A 9 23.68 0.68 15.25
C ILE A 9 25.09 0.95 15.78
N LEU A 10 26.11 0.31 15.20
CA LEU A 10 27.51 0.51 15.59
C LEU A 10 27.97 1.96 15.39
N PHE A 11 27.54 2.59 14.30
CA PHE A 11 27.83 4.00 14.04
C PHE A 11 27.29 4.91 15.16
N HIS A 12 26.03 4.72 15.58
CA HIS A 12 25.45 5.50 16.68
C HIS A 12 26.11 5.22 18.03
N ILE A 13 26.40 3.95 18.34
CA ILE A 13 27.12 3.57 19.57
C ILE A 13 28.48 4.26 19.59
N MET A 14 29.25 4.20 18.50
CA MET A 14 30.57 4.83 18.40
C MET A 14 30.50 6.34 18.67
N ILE A 15 29.53 7.05 18.08
CA ILE A 15 29.35 8.50 18.30
C ILE A 15 28.99 8.79 19.76
N CYS A 16 28.05 8.05 20.34
CA CYS A 16 27.66 8.21 21.74
C CYS A 16 28.84 7.95 22.69
N THR A 17 29.57 6.86 22.48
CA THR A 17 30.78 6.54 23.25
C THR A 17 31.83 7.64 23.12
N LEU A 18 32.05 8.17 21.92
CA LEU A 18 32.98 9.27 21.68
C LEU A 18 32.57 10.56 22.44
N TRP A 19 31.27 10.88 22.50
CA TRP A 19 30.80 12.04 23.27
C TRP A 19 30.97 11.87 24.77
N THR A 20 30.72 10.66 25.27
CA THR A 20 30.91 10.31 26.69
C THR A 20 32.38 10.41 27.08
N ILE A 21 33.31 9.86 26.29
CA ILE A 21 34.75 9.90 26.57
C ILE A 21 35.29 11.34 26.52
N LEU A 22 34.80 12.16 25.60
CA LEU A 22 35.23 13.57 25.48
C LEU A 22 34.56 14.50 26.50
N HIS A 23 33.74 13.99 27.43
CA HIS A 23 32.99 14.77 28.42
C HIS A 23 32.19 15.93 27.83
N LYS A 24 31.65 15.77 26.61
CA LYS A 24 30.97 16.85 25.88
C LYS A 24 29.50 17.05 26.29
N ILE A 25 29.01 16.28 27.26
CA ILE A 25 27.63 16.32 27.74
C ILE A 25 27.67 16.92 29.15
N GLU A 26 27.25 18.18 29.26
CA GLU A 26 27.22 18.92 30.53
C GLU A 26 25.77 19.25 30.91
N SER A 27 25.49 19.29 32.21
CA SER A 27 24.19 19.74 32.73
C SER A 27 24.30 21.22 33.07
N GLU A 28 23.54 22.07 32.40
CA GLU A 28 23.47 23.51 32.67
C GLU A 28 22.08 23.86 33.24
N PRO A 29 22.00 24.73 34.27
CA PRO A 29 20.72 25.23 34.74
C PRO A 29 20.10 26.16 33.69
N ASP A 30 18.82 25.96 33.39
CA ASP A 30 18.05 26.76 32.44
C ASP A 30 16.71 27.19 33.07
N LEU A 31 16.07 28.22 32.52
CA LEU A 31 14.86 28.83 33.06
C LEU A 31 13.65 28.51 32.19
N THR A 32 12.57 28.01 32.80
CA THR A 32 11.28 27.92 32.09
C THR A 32 10.64 29.30 31.92
N GLY A 33 9.62 29.43 31.06
CA GLY A 33 8.85 30.67 30.87
C GLY A 33 8.23 31.23 32.17
N LYS A 34 8.05 30.38 33.20
CA LYS A 34 7.63 30.75 34.56
C LYS A 34 8.79 31.03 35.53
N LYS A 35 10.02 31.24 35.05
CA LYS A 35 11.24 31.49 35.85
C LYS A 35 11.59 30.39 36.88
N LYS A 36 11.12 29.16 36.69
CA LYS A 36 11.59 28.00 37.48
C LYS A 36 12.89 27.48 36.87
N ILE A 37 13.86 27.16 37.72
CA ILE A 37 15.14 26.58 37.33
C ILE A 37 14.92 25.08 37.09
N TYR A 38 15.44 24.58 35.97
CA TYR A 38 15.51 23.15 35.66
C TYR A 38 16.91 22.82 35.11
N GLN A 39 17.32 21.56 35.19
CA GLN A 39 18.60 21.14 34.62
C GLN A 39 18.41 20.67 33.17
N ARG A 40 19.13 21.29 32.24
CA ARG A 40 19.13 20.92 30.82
C ARG A 40 20.46 20.27 30.45
N CYS A 41 20.40 19.13 29.76
CA CYS A 41 21.58 18.55 29.13
C CYS A 41 21.97 19.36 27.90
N LYS A 42 23.18 19.92 27.90
CA LYS A 42 23.79 20.57 26.75
C LYS A 42 24.55 19.54 25.94
N TYR A 43 24.10 19.35 24.71
CA TYR A 43 24.73 18.43 23.76
C TYR A 43 25.73 19.19 22.87
N PRO A 44 26.82 18.53 22.41
CA PRO A 44 27.77 19.16 21.52
C PRO A 44 27.16 19.48 20.15
N LYS A 45 27.73 20.46 19.44
CA LYS A 45 27.33 20.81 18.06
C LYS A 45 27.38 19.61 17.10
N THR A 46 28.19 18.59 17.41
CA THR A 46 28.27 17.34 16.65
C THR A 46 26.96 16.54 16.67
N ARG A 47 26.02 16.83 17.58
CA ARG A 47 24.66 16.25 17.58
C ARG A 47 23.96 16.45 16.24
N THR A 48 24.18 17.58 15.58
CA THR A 48 23.59 17.87 14.27
C THR A 48 23.96 16.82 13.22
N TYR A 49 25.17 16.26 13.26
CA TYR A 49 25.56 15.20 12.32
C TYR A 49 24.75 13.91 12.51
N SER A 50 24.45 13.54 13.76
CA SER A 50 23.60 12.37 14.04
C SER A 50 22.16 12.59 13.55
N ILE A 51 21.65 13.82 13.68
CA ILE A 51 20.32 14.19 13.18
C ILE A 51 20.30 14.11 11.65
N ILE A 52 21.29 14.68 10.97
CA ILE A 52 21.41 14.62 9.51
C ILE A 52 21.51 13.17 9.02
N PHE A 53 22.31 12.34 9.70
CA PHE A 53 22.43 10.92 9.37
C PHE A 53 21.09 10.19 9.50
N ASN A 54 20.35 10.42 10.59
CA ASN A 54 19.00 9.85 10.77
C ASN A 54 18.05 10.27 9.65
N PHE A 55 18.08 11.54 9.25
CA PHE A 55 17.28 12.02 8.12
C PHE A 55 17.69 11.40 6.78
N ALA A 56 18.99 11.17 6.54
CA ALA A 56 19.46 10.50 5.33
C ALA A 56 18.97 9.04 5.26
N VAL A 57 19.02 8.33 6.39
CA VAL A 57 18.46 6.97 6.52
C VAL A 57 16.96 6.98 6.26
N LEU A 58 16.23 7.94 6.85
CA LEU A 58 14.78 8.09 6.63
C LEU A 58 14.44 8.36 5.16
N PHE A 59 15.20 9.25 4.51
CA PHE A 59 15.02 9.57 3.11
C PHE A 59 15.24 8.33 2.23
N LEU A 60 16.29 7.56 2.52
CA LEU A 60 16.56 6.29 1.83
C LEU A 60 15.44 5.27 2.08
N GLY A 61 14.89 5.22 3.29
CA GLY A 61 13.73 4.40 3.64
C GLY A 61 12.48 4.79 2.85
N CYS A 62 12.19 6.09 2.70
CA CYS A 62 11.12 6.60 1.85
C CYS A 62 11.34 6.22 0.38
N TYR A 63 12.58 6.36 -0.10
CA TYR A 63 12.93 5.99 -1.46
C TYR A 63 12.66 4.50 -1.72
N PHE A 64 13.13 3.60 -0.85
CA PHE A 64 12.85 2.17 -0.99
C PHE A 64 11.37 1.83 -0.84
N SER A 65 10.68 2.46 0.11
CA SER A 65 9.22 2.34 0.29
C SER A 65 8.47 2.69 -1.00
N TYR A 66 8.90 3.75 -1.69
CA TYR A 66 8.32 4.13 -2.99
C TYR A 66 8.62 3.12 -4.09
N GLN A 67 9.85 2.58 -4.17
CA GLN A 67 10.22 1.58 -5.18
C GLN A 67 9.42 0.28 -5.06
N ILE A 68 9.06 -0.12 -3.83
CA ILE A 68 8.26 -1.34 -3.58
C ILE A 68 6.87 -1.26 -4.21
N ARG A 69 6.34 -0.06 -4.47
CA ARG A 69 5.02 0.14 -5.11
C ARG A 69 4.91 -0.54 -6.48
N TYR A 70 6.03 -0.68 -7.20
CA TYR A 70 6.06 -1.28 -8.54
C TYR A 70 6.41 -2.78 -8.54
N VAL A 71 6.64 -3.37 -7.37
CA VAL A 71 6.96 -4.81 -7.24
C VAL A 71 5.69 -5.65 -7.34
N LYS A 72 5.81 -6.91 -7.79
CA LYS A 72 4.71 -7.88 -7.87
C LYS A 72 3.97 -7.99 -6.52
N ARG A 73 2.63 -8.10 -6.57
CA ARG A 73 1.74 -8.14 -5.38
C ARG A 73 2.16 -9.14 -4.30
N ASN A 74 2.73 -10.28 -4.68
CA ASN A 74 3.17 -11.31 -3.73
C ASN A 74 4.32 -10.85 -2.81
N PHE A 75 5.01 -9.77 -3.15
CA PHE A 75 6.07 -9.16 -2.34
C PHE A 75 5.70 -7.76 -1.86
N GLN A 76 4.46 -7.30 -2.12
CA GLN A 76 4.00 -6.01 -1.62
C GLN A 76 3.59 -6.16 -0.16
N GLU A 77 4.42 -5.65 0.73
CA GLU A 77 4.02 -5.45 2.13
C GLU A 77 3.49 -4.03 2.31
N ASN A 78 2.47 -3.88 3.16
CA ASN A 78 1.93 -2.57 3.57
C ASN A 78 2.87 -1.85 4.55
N LEU A 79 4.18 -1.89 4.32
CA LEU A 79 5.20 -1.19 5.11
C LEU A 79 5.16 0.32 4.85
N VAL A 80 4.62 0.71 3.70
CA VAL A 80 4.60 2.07 3.18
C VAL A 80 3.95 3.04 4.17
N LEU A 81 2.77 2.69 4.70
CA LEU A 81 2.06 3.55 5.65
C LEU A 81 2.83 3.75 6.95
N THR A 82 3.44 2.68 7.47
CA THR A 82 4.23 2.72 8.71
C THR A 82 5.43 3.66 8.58
N VAL A 83 6.13 3.58 7.44
CA VAL A 83 7.27 4.47 7.13
C VAL A 83 6.80 5.93 7.02
N TYR A 84 5.67 6.20 6.37
CA TYR A 84 5.15 7.56 6.25
C TYR A 84 4.78 8.18 7.60
N VAL A 85 4.04 7.46 8.45
CA VAL A 85 3.67 7.97 9.78
C VAL A 85 4.93 8.24 10.61
N TYR A 86 5.91 7.35 10.57
CA TYR A 86 7.18 7.53 11.28
C TYR A 86 7.95 8.76 10.80
N VAL A 87 8.06 8.97 9.49
CA VAL A 87 8.78 10.13 8.93
C VAL A 87 8.10 11.44 9.28
N VAL A 88 6.77 11.51 9.14
CA VAL A 88 5.99 12.73 9.44
C VAL A 88 6.10 13.09 10.92
N THR A 89 5.89 12.12 11.81
CA THR A 89 5.99 12.34 13.26
C THR A 89 7.41 12.74 13.66
N MET A 90 8.45 12.11 13.08
CA MET A 90 9.85 12.46 13.36
C MET A 90 10.18 13.90 12.94
N ILE A 91 9.73 14.32 11.74
CA ILE A 91 9.90 15.72 11.27
C ILE A 91 9.21 16.70 12.23
N ILE A 92 7.97 16.43 12.62
CA ILE A 92 7.21 17.28 13.55
C ILE A 92 7.92 17.39 14.90
N THR A 93 8.35 16.25 15.45
CA THR A 93 9.07 16.21 16.73
C THR A 93 10.37 17.01 16.67
N GLU A 94 11.15 16.93 15.58
CA GLU A 94 12.39 17.72 15.48
C GLU A 94 12.17 19.20 15.24
N ILE A 95 11.15 19.58 14.46
CA ILE A 95 10.78 21.00 14.33
C ILE A 95 10.47 21.59 15.71
N ILE A 96 9.78 20.83 16.57
CA ILE A 96 9.38 21.28 17.90
C ILE A 96 10.54 21.28 18.89
N ASN A 97 11.46 20.32 18.76
CA ASN A 97 12.69 20.30 19.55
C ASN A 97 13.62 21.47 19.22
N LEU A 98 13.67 21.90 17.96
CA LEU A 98 14.45 23.05 17.50
C LEU A 98 13.93 24.40 18.00
N GLN A 99 12.66 24.48 18.42
CA GLN A 99 12.10 25.74 18.94
C GLN A 99 12.41 25.90 20.43
N ASP A 100 13.32 26.81 20.79
CA ASP A 100 13.68 27.07 22.20
C ASP A 100 12.56 27.73 23.02
N LYS A 101 11.57 28.35 22.38
CA LYS A 101 10.48 29.09 23.06
C LYS A 101 9.35 28.21 23.59
N ILE A 102 9.29 26.93 23.22
CA ILE A 102 8.21 26.02 23.63
C ILE A 102 8.47 25.49 25.05
N SER A 103 7.43 25.43 25.87
CA SER A 103 7.47 24.81 27.20
C SER A 103 7.90 23.35 27.13
N ILE A 104 8.81 22.95 28.02
CA ILE A 104 9.31 21.57 28.12
C ILE A 104 8.19 20.55 28.30
N THR A 105 7.20 20.86 29.13
CA THR A 105 6.05 19.95 29.33
C THR A 105 5.33 19.64 28.02
N VAL A 106 5.24 20.61 27.11
CA VAL A 106 4.63 20.42 25.80
C VAL A 106 5.54 19.60 24.89
N LYS A 107 6.86 19.87 24.89
CA LYS A 107 7.84 19.08 24.13
C LYS A 107 7.80 17.60 24.53
N ASP A 108 7.85 17.32 25.83
CA ASP A 108 7.85 15.96 26.37
C ASP A 108 6.54 15.24 26.07
N SER A 109 5.41 15.94 26.26
CA SER A 109 4.08 15.38 26.00
C SER A 109 3.90 15.05 24.51
N LEU A 110 4.36 15.90 23.61
CA LEU A 110 4.26 15.64 22.18
C LEU A 110 5.23 14.54 21.73
N SER A 111 6.46 14.51 22.26
CA SER A 111 7.41 13.44 21.97
C SER A 111 6.87 12.08 22.44
N ALA A 112 6.24 12.03 23.61
CA ALA A 112 5.57 10.84 24.11
C ALA A 112 4.40 10.43 23.20
N ALA A 113 3.54 11.38 22.81
CA ALA A 113 2.42 11.12 21.92
C ALA A 113 2.87 10.60 20.53
N ALA A 114 3.91 11.20 19.95
CA ALA A 114 4.50 10.75 18.69
C ALA A 114 5.05 9.33 18.80
N THR A 115 5.71 8.99 19.91
CA THR A 115 6.24 7.64 20.16
C THR A 115 5.12 6.61 20.29
N ILE A 116 4.06 6.93 21.04
CA ILE A 116 2.87 6.06 21.19
C ILE A 116 2.19 5.86 19.84
N LEU A 117 1.98 6.92 19.06
CA LEU A 117 1.37 6.86 17.73
C LEU A 117 2.18 5.95 16.79
N ASN A 118 3.50 6.18 16.72
CA ASN A 118 4.38 5.38 15.87
C ASN A 118 4.38 3.90 16.25
N THR A 119 4.51 3.60 17.54
CA THR A 119 4.50 2.23 18.06
C THR A 119 3.16 1.54 17.79
N SER A 120 2.05 2.27 17.96
CA SER A 120 0.70 1.74 17.71
C SER A 120 0.49 1.41 16.23
N VAL A 121 0.91 2.30 15.33
CA VAL A 121 0.82 2.06 13.87
C VAL A 121 1.67 0.87 13.46
N ILE A 122 2.92 0.79 13.94
CA ILE A 122 3.80 -0.37 13.72
C ILE A 122 3.11 -1.66 14.16
N LEU A 123 2.60 -1.70 15.40
CA LEU A 123 1.96 -2.91 15.95
C LEU A 123 0.73 -3.33 15.16
N ILE A 124 -0.14 -2.38 14.80
CA ILE A 124 -1.36 -2.67 14.05
C ILE A 124 -1.02 -3.21 12.66
N TYR A 125 -0.17 -2.51 11.90
CA TYR A 125 0.05 -2.83 10.49
C TYR A 125 1.00 -4.00 10.26
N LEU A 126 2.05 -4.16 11.06
CA LEU A 126 3.00 -5.27 10.91
C LEU A 126 2.51 -6.56 11.54
N TYR A 127 1.83 -6.48 12.68
CA TYR A 127 1.50 -7.66 13.47
C TYR A 127 0.00 -7.94 13.47
N PHE A 128 -0.82 -7.01 13.96
CA PHE A 128 -2.24 -7.31 14.21
C PHE A 128 -3.00 -7.72 12.94
N ILE A 129 -2.84 -6.96 11.84
CA ILE A 129 -3.49 -7.28 10.56
C ILE A 129 -3.01 -8.65 10.03
N LYS A 130 -1.71 -8.95 10.13
CA LYS A 130 -1.15 -10.23 9.65
C LYS A 130 -1.66 -11.40 10.48
N PHE A 131 -1.65 -11.28 11.81
CA PHE A 131 -2.16 -12.33 12.69
C PHE A 131 -3.65 -12.56 12.52
N TYR A 132 -4.43 -11.49 12.34
CA TYR A 132 -5.86 -11.58 12.07
C TYR A 132 -6.15 -12.31 10.75
N ALA A 133 -5.39 -12.01 9.70
CA ALA A 133 -5.51 -12.68 8.41
C ALA A 133 -5.19 -14.18 8.48
N ILE A 134 -4.14 -14.55 9.23
CA ILE A 134 -3.78 -15.95 9.50
C ILE A 134 -4.89 -16.64 10.30
N TYR A 135 -5.40 -16.00 11.36
CA TYR A 135 -6.43 -16.55 12.23
C TYR A 135 -7.72 -16.90 11.47
N ASN A 136 -8.13 -16.05 10.52
CA ASN A 136 -9.33 -16.27 9.72
C ASN A 136 -9.14 -17.25 8.55
N ASN A 137 -7.98 -17.91 8.42
CA ASN A 137 -7.63 -18.78 7.29
C ASN A 137 -7.91 -18.15 5.91
N THR A 138 -7.84 -16.82 5.83
CA THR A 138 -8.01 -16.11 4.57
C THR A 138 -6.69 -16.18 3.83
N ALA A 139 -6.46 -17.31 3.14
CA ALA A 139 -5.24 -17.57 2.39
C ALA A 139 -5.02 -16.56 1.24
N ASP A 140 -6.05 -15.80 0.86
CA ASP A 140 -5.98 -14.70 -0.09
C ASP A 140 -5.95 -13.34 0.63
N THR A 141 -4.77 -12.95 1.10
CA THR A 141 -4.52 -11.71 1.84
C THR A 141 -4.33 -10.50 0.94
N ASN A 142 -5.31 -10.22 0.08
CA ASN A 142 -5.54 -8.87 -0.42
C ASN A 142 -6.87 -8.39 0.15
N ILE A 143 -6.94 -8.21 1.48
CA ILE A 143 -8.02 -7.40 2.05
C ILE A 143 -7.82 -6.00 1.46
N PRO A 144 -8.71 -5.51 0.59
CA PRO A 144 -8.61 -4.15 0.12
C PRO A 144 -8.75 -3.27 1.36
N ILE A 145 -7.76 -2.42 1.63
CA ILE A 145 -7.88 -1.34 2.63
C ILE A 145 -8.83 -0.26 2.08
N ASP A 146 -9.95 -0.66 1.48
CA ASP A 146 -11.05 0.21 1.09
C ASP A 146 -12.03 0.39 2.27
N LEU A 147 -11.87 -0.37 3.36
CA LEU A 147 -12.73 -0.18 4.55
C LEU A 147 -12.41 1.09 5.35
N LEU A 148 -11.31 1.80 5.03
CA LEU A 148 -10.96 3.09 5.63
C LEU A 148 -10.96 4.26 4.62
N SER A 149 -11.32 4.03 3.36
CA SER A 149 -11.65 5.14 2.48
C SER A 149 -12.97 5.73 2.95
N LEU A 150 -12.92 6.92 3.55
CA LEU A 150 -14.10 7.77 3.68
C LEU A 150 -14.89 7.75 2.36
N PRO A 151 -16.24 7.80 2.39
CA PRO A 151 -17.06 7.84 1.20
C PRO A 151 -16.86 9.18 0.47
N GLY A 152 -15.75 9.29 -0.25
CA GLY A 152 -15.49 10.35 -1.20
C GLY A 152 -16.26 10.04 -2.46
N LYS A 153 -17.39 10.71 -2.64
CA LYS A 153 -18.10 10.82 -3.92
C LYS A 153 -17.10 11.18 -5.02
N GLY A 154 -16.74 10.20 -5.82
CA GLY A 154 -15.98 10.34 -7.06
C GLY A 154 -16.50 9.29 -8.03
N GLU A 155 -17.56 9.65 -8.73
CA GLU A 155 -18.17 8.89 -9.81
C GLU A 155 -17.20 8.72 -11.03
N PRO A 156 -17.53 7.86 -12.00
CA PRO A 156 -16.68 6.73 -12.39
C PRO A 156 -15.92 6.98 -13.69
N PHE A 157 -14.77 6.34 -13.85
CA PHE A 157 -14.06 6.27 -15.13
C PHE A 157 -13.83 4.83 -15.56
N GLY A 158 -14.33 4.51 -16.76
CA GLY A 158 -13.74 3.49 -17.62
C GLY A 158 -14.37 2.11 -17.55
N SER A 159 -15.44 1.95 -18.33
CA SER A 159 -15.93 0.65 -18.82
C SER A 159 -14.78 -0.22 -19.33
N LYS A 160 -14.54 -1.36 -18.66
CA LYS A 160 -13.84 -2.51 -19.24
C LYS A 160 -14.86 -3.61 -19.45
N THR A 161 -15.37 -3.70 -20.67
CA THR A 161 -16.05 -4.89 -21.17
C THR A 161 -15.01 -6.02 -21.29
N ASN A 162 -14.93 -6.88 -20.27
CA ASN A 162 -14.34 -8.19 -20.44
C ASN A 162 -15.40 -9.09 -21.07
N LEU A 163 -15.28 -9.34 -22.38
CA LEU A 163 -15.95 -10.46 -23.03
C LEU A 163 -15.42 -11.75 -22.41
N ILE A 164 -16.21 -12.39 -21.54
CA ILE A 164 -15.98 -13.76 -21.11
C ILE A 164 -16.63 -14.66 -22.16
N ASN A 165 -15.82 -15.22 -23.05
CA ASN A 165 -16.18 -16.40 -23.81
C ASN A 165 -16.03 -17.61 -22.87
N ARG A 166 -17.14 -18.05 -22.27
CA ARG A 166 -17.22 -19.32 -21.54
C ARG A 166 -18.15 -20.23 -22.32
N SER A 167 -17.58 -20.99 -23.23
CA SER A 167 -18.17 -22.24 -23.70
C SER A 167 -18.24 -23.19 -22.51
N ASN A 168 -19.45 -23.44 -22.01
CA ASN A 168 -19.77 -24.67 -21.31
C ASN A 168 -21.20 -25.02 -21.67
N ASP A 169 -21.32 -26.12 -22.41
CA ASP A 169 -22.55 -26.89 -22.52
C ASP A 169 -23.12 -27.18 -21.13
N SER A 170 -24.33 -26.71 -20.89
CA SER A 170 -25.37 -27.50 -20.24
C SER A 170 -26.68 -26.70 -20.21
N ASN A 171 -27.69 -27.26 -20.87
CA ASN A 171 -29.09 -26.86 -20.84
C ASN A 171 -29.57 -26.38 -19.46
N ILE A 172 -29.93 -25.11 -19.33
CA ILE A 172 -31.02 -24.69 -18.43
C ILE A 172 -31.83 -23.60 -19.12
N ASN A 173 -33.03 -23.99 -19.58
CA ASN A 173 -34.11 -23.07 -19.89
C ASN A 173 -34.47 -22.28 -18.63
N ARG A 174 -34.17 -20.97 -18.60
CA ARG A 174 -34.97 -20.01 -17.83
C ARG A 174 -35.22 -18.77 -18.67
N PHE A 175 -36.44 -18.72 -19.19
CA PHE A 175 -37.15 -17.49 -19.46
C PHE A 175 -36.95 -16.51 -18.30
N LEU A 176 -36.43 -15.32 -18.60
CA LEU A 176 -36.81 -14.09 -17.91
C LEU A 176 -36.59 -12.92 -18.86
N SER A 177 -37.73 -12.49 -19.39
CA SER A 177 -38.04 -11.16 -19.88
C SER A 177 -37.32 -10.06 -19.10
N ASN A 178 -36.61 -9.19 -19.82
CA ASN A 178 -36.94 -7.76 -19.85
C ASN A 178 -36.10 -7.07 -20.93
N ASN A 179 -36.71 -6.94 -22.10
CA ASN A 179 -36.25 -6.05 -23.16
C ASN A 179 -36.42 -4.60 -22.68
N ASN A 180 -35.34 -3.96 -22.22
CA ASN A 180 -35.25 -2.51 -22.31
C ASN A 180 -34.69 -2.16 -23.68
N ILE A 181 -35.62 -1.98 -24.63
CA ILE A 181 -35.34 -1.40 -25.95
C ILE A 181 -35.08 0.09 -25.71
N ASN A 182 -33.81 0.46 -25.53
CA ASN A 182 -33.39 1.84 -25.75
C ASN A 182 -33.17 2.04 -27.25
N ARG A 183 -34.23 2.55 -27.88
CA ARG A 183 -34.25 3.01 -29.26
C ARG A 183 -33.47 4.31 -29.35
N SER A 184 -32.19 4.23 -29.70
CA SER A 184 -31.46 5.37 -30.28
C SER A 184 -31.47 5.21 -31.79
N ASN A 185 -32.34 5.97 -32.44
CA ASN A 185 -32.18 6.30 -33.85
C ASN A 185 -30.94 7.19 -33.96
N ASP A 186 -29.92 6.77 -34.71
CA ASP A 186 -29.18 7.70 -35.55
C ASP A 186 -28.43 6.99 -36.68
N SER A 187 -28.81 7.42 -37.89
CA SER A 187 -28.08 7.51 -39.16
C SER A 187 -27.22 6.34 -39.67
N ASN A 188 -27.69 5.79 -40.80
CA ASN A 188 -26.95 5.54 -42.05
C ASN A 188 -25.48 5.08 -41.97
N ILE A 189 -25.18 3.88 -42.48
CA ILE A 189 -24.27 3.66 -43.62
C ILE A 189 -24.45 2.24 -44.17
N ASN A 190 -24.50 2.18 -45.50
CA ASN A 190 -24.66 1.02 -46.36
C ASN A 190 -23.40 0.14 -46.47
N ARG A 191 -23.63 -1.08 -46.97
CA ARG A 191 -22.76 -1.95 -47.82
C ARG A 191 -21.76 -2.92 -47.17
N PHE A 192 -22.16 -4.20 -47.29
CA PHE A 192 -21.47 -5.26 -48.04
C PHE A 192 -19.97 -5.48 -47.82
N LEU A 193 -19.64 -6.63 -47.25
CA LEU A 193 -18.57 -7.57 -47.66
C LEU A 193 -18.75 -8.85 -46.80
N SER A 194 -19.40 -9.89 -47.33
CA SER A 194 -18.76 -11.09 -47.89
C SER A 194 -17.55 -11.58 -47.09
N ASN A 195 -17.71 -12.66 -46.31
CA ASN A 195 -17.21 -13.96 -46.75
C ASN A 195 -17.62 -15.09 -45.80
N ASN A 196 -17.90 -16.21 -46.45
CA ASN A 196 -18.28 -17.52 -45.94
C ASN A 196 -17.54 -17.97 -44.68
N ASN A 197 -18.30 -18.54 -43.74
CA ASN A 197 -18.03 -19.91 -43.27
C ASN A 197 -19.31 -20.52 -42.67
N ILE A 198 -19.98 -21.30 -43.51
CA ILE A 198 -21.04 -22.23 -43.11
C ILE A 198 -20.33 -23.40 -42.41
N ASN A 199 -20.33 -23.42 -41.08
CA ASN A 199 -20.07 -24.64 -40.33
C ASN A 199 -21.39 -25.38 -40.12
N ARG A 200 -21.56 -26.39 -40.97
CA ARG A 200 -22.65 -27.36 -41.00
C ARG A 200 -22.39 -28.37 -39.87
N SER A 201 -23.14 -28.32 -38.76
CA SER A 201 -23.28 -29.47 -37.87
C SER A 201 -24.57 -30.20 -38.25
N ILE A 202 -24.41 -31.29 -38.99
CA ILE A 202 -25.47 -32.26 -39.24
C ILE A 202 -25.61 -33.08 -37.96
N ASP A 203 -26.69 -32.85 -37.20
CA ASP A 203 -27.18 -33.85 -36.25
C ASP A 203 -27.84 -34.96 -37.06
N SER A 204 -27.11 -36.04 -37.30
CA SER A 204 -27.67 -37.27 -37.85
C SER A 204 -28.25 -38.13 -36.74
N ASN A 205 -29.54 -37.99 -36.47
CA ASN A 205 -30.40 -39.11 -36.11
C ASN A 205 -31.41 -39.29 -37.25
N ILE A 206 -30.97 -39.98 -38.31
CA ILE A 206 -31.86 -40.46 -39.36
C ILE A 206 -31.89 -41.99 -39.28
N SER A 207 -33.03 -42.49 -38.82
CA SER A 207 -33.49 -43.83 -39.07
C SER A 207 -33.47 -44.13 -40.58
N ARG A 208 -32.85 -45.27 -40.92
CA ARG A 208 -32.89 -46.00 -42.20
C ARG A 208 -33.96 -45.54 -43.21
N PHE A 209 -33.50 -45.12 -44.39
CA PHE A 209 -34.09 -45.56 -45.65
C PHE A 209 -32.95 -45.85 -46.65
N LEU A 210 -32.96 -47.08 -47.15
CA LEU A 210 -32.08 -47.61 -48.18
C LEU A 210 -32.35 -46.92 -49.52
N SER A 211 -31.29 -46.70 -50.30
CA SER A 211 -31.24 -47.12 -51.71
C SER A 211 -29.84 -46.92 -52.27
N ASN A 212 -29.18 -48.06 -52.48
CA ASN A 212 -28.25 -48.41 -53.55
C ASN A 212 -27.92 -47.31 -54.59
N ASN A 213 -26.63 -47.13 -54.88
CA ASN A 213 -26.01 -47.76 -56.07
C ASN A 213 -24.50 -47.49 -56.14
N ASN A 214 -23.77 -48.60 -56.19
CA ASN A 214 -22.56 -48.91 -56.96
C ASN A 214 -21.43 -47.87 -57.10
N ILE A 215 -20.33 -48.23 -56.44
CA ILE A 215 -18.96 -47.99 -56.90
C ILE A 215 -18.73 -48.80 -58.18
N ILE A 216 -18.06 -48.24 -59.18
CA ILE A 216 -16.93 -48.82 -59.95
C ILE A 216 -16.26 -47.66 -60.72
N ASP A 217 -14.94 -47.52 -60.45
CA ASP A 217 -13.83 -46.79 -61.11
C ASP A 217 -13.96 -45.31 -61.51
#